data_AF-M5BMN3-F1
#
_entry.id   AF-M5BMN3-F1
#
_cell.length_a   1.000
_cell.length_b   1.000
_cell.length_c   1.000
_cell.angle_alpha   90.00
_cell.angle_beta   90.00
_cell.angle_gamma   90.00
#
_symmetry.space_group_name_H-M   'P 1'
#
loop_
_entity.id
_entity.type
_entity.pdbx_description
1 polymer ?
#
loop_
_entity_poly.entity_id
_entity_poly.type
_entity_poly.pdbx_seq_one_letter_code
_entity_poly.pdbx_strand_id
1 'polypeptide(L)'
;MDGQDGSGPAGGTSAENLLNRYCNQLHLHASVVTACEEVVVTARNHGIADGRSPISIAGAAIYFTSHLLGQAKPTKDICNVAGVSESTIKLVYKILWQERDKLVKKEWLDSGKAVMERLPNGEGR
;
A
#
# COMPACT_ATOMS: atom_id res chain seq x y z
N MET A 1 11.54 -3.33 -35.91
CA MET A 1 10.61 -3.03 -34.81
C MET A 1 10.47 -4.33 -34.06
N ASP A 2 11.44 -4.62 -33.20
CA ASP A 2 11.62 -5.95 -32.62
C ASP A 2 11.98 -5.73 -31.16
N GLY A 3 11.13 -6.28 -30.30
CA GLY A 3 10.97 -5.88 -28.91
C GLY A 3 12.24 -5.97 -28.09
N GLN A 4 12.53 -4.90 -27.36
CA GLN A 4 13.40 -4.96 -26.21
C GLN A 4 12.55 -5.08 -24.93
N ASP A 5 12.87 -6.14 -24.21
CA ASP A 5 12.94 -6.20 -22.76
C ASP A 5 11.62 -6.34 -21.98
N GLY A 6 11.05 -7.55 -22.04
CA GLY A 6 11.08 -8.42 -20.85
C GLY A 6 10.61 -7.85 -19.52
N SER A 7 9.46 -7.17 -19.44
CA SER A 7 8.79 -6.96 -18.14
C SER A 7 7.99 -8.21 -17.75
N GLY A 8 8.66 -9.31 -17.41
CA GLY A 8 8.06 -10.38 -16.62
C GLY A 8 8.33 -10.14 -15.13
N PRO A 9 7.34 -10.33 -14.26
CA PRO A 9 7.36 -11.58 -13.50
C PRO A 9 5.97 -12.24 -13.48
N ALA A 10 5.88 -13.50 -13.92
CA ALA A 10 5.97 -14.63 -13.00
C ALA A 10 4.98 -14.53 -11.83
N GLY A 11 3.72 -14.92 -12.08
CA GLY A 11 3.06 -16.06 -11.43
C GLY A 11 3.18 -16.30 -9.92
N GLY A 12 3.58 -15.32 -9.10
CA GLY A 12 3.59 -15.39 -7.64
C GLY A 12 2.40 -14.62 -7.08
N THR A 13 1.84 -15.06 -5.96
CA THR A 13 0.85 -14.35 -5.15
C THR A 13 1.50 -13.13 -4.46
N SER A 14 2.14 -12.26 -5.24
CA SER A 14 2.87 -11.09 -4.78
C SER A 14 1.89 -10.03 -4.30
N ALA A 15 2.29 -9.26 -3.28
CA ALA A 15 1.46 -8.18 -2.73
C ALA A 15 0.97 -7.23 -3.84
N GLU A 16 1.79 -6.92 -4.84
CA GLU A 16 1.44 -6.11 -6.03
C GLU A 16 0.23 -6.66 -6.81
N ASN A 17 0.14 -7.97 -7.04
CA ASN A 17 -1.00 -8.56 -7.74
C ASN A 17 -2.29 -8.41 -6.93
N LEU A 18 -2.18 -8.57 -5.60
CA LEU A 18 -3.29 -8.38 -4.68
C LEU A 18 -3.72 -6.92 -4.63
N LEU A 19 -2.76 -5.98 -4.63
CA LEU A 19 -3.01 -4.54 -4.64
C LEU A 19 -3.90 -4.12 -5.81
N ASN A 20 -3.59 -4.58 -7.02
CA ASN A 20 -4.38 -4.23 -8.20
C ASN A 20 -5.84 -4.68 -8.05
N ARG A 21 -6.06 -5.92 -7.60
CA ARG A 21 -7.43 -6.45 -7.36
C ARG A 21 -8.16 -5.67 -6.27
N TYR A 22 -7.52 -5.48 -5.12
CA TYR A 22 -8.13 -4.81 -3.98
C TYR A 22 -8.45 -3.35 -4.30
N CYS A 23 -7.53 -2.64 -4.95
CA CYS A 23 -7.75 -1.27 -5.37
C CYS A 23 -8.91 -1.16 -6.36
N ASN A 24 -9.03 -2.09 -7.31
CA ASN A 24 -10.16 -2.13 -8.23
C ASN A 24 -11.49 -2.37 -7.48
N GLN A 25 -11.52 -3.33 -6.55
CA GLN A 25 -12.70 -3.59 -5.71
C GLN A 25 -13.06 -2.42 -4.79
N LEU A 26 -12.08 -1.62 -4.36
CA LEU A 26 -12.28 -0.44 -3.52
C LEU A 26 -12.57 0.82 -4.35
N HIS A 27 -12.61 0.72 -5.69
CA HIS A 27 -12.80 1.81 -6.63
C HIS A 27 -11.76 2.92 -6.41
N LEU A 28 -10.50 2.54 -6.19
CA LEU A 28 -9.38 3.47 -6.03
C LEU A 28 -8.82 3.87 -7.40
N HIS A 29 -8.34 5.12 -7.48
CA HIS A 29 -7.73 5.63 -8.71
C HIS A 29 -6.41 4.92 -9.02
N ALA A 30 -6.07 4.78 -10.30
CA ALA A 30 -4.81 4.16 -10.74
C ALA A 30 -3.57 4.79 -10.08
N SER A 31 -3.60 6.11 -9.83
CA SER A 31 -2.53 6.82 -9.11
C SER A 31 -2.27 6.30 -7.70
N VAL A 32 -3.31 5.81 -7.01
CA VAL A 32 -3.20 5.19 -5.68
C VAL A 32 -2.57 3.82 -5.79
N VAL A 33 -2.94 3.04 -6.81
CA VAL A 33 -2.38 1.69 -7.06
C VAL A 33 -0.87 1.77 -7.26
N THR A 34 -0.42 2.63 -8.18
CA THR A 34 1.01 2.82 -8.44
C THR A 34 1.75 3.31 -7.20
N ALA A 35 1.17 4.26 -6.45
CA ALA A 35 1.79 4.71 -5.20
C ALA A 35 1.86 3.59 -4.15
N CYS A 36 0.86 2.71 -4.11
CA CYS A 36 0.82 1.59 -3.20
C CYS A 36 1.88 0.54 -3.51
N GLU A 37 2.02 0.18 -4.79
CA GLU A 37 3.06 -0.75 -5.26
C GLU A 37 4.45 -0.21 -4.92
N GLU A 38 4.71 1.06 -5.20
CA GLU A 38 5.96 1.73 -4.86
C GLU A 38 6.26 1.71 -3.35
N VAL A 39 5.25 1.93 -2.51
CA VAL A 39 5.37 1.85 -1.05
C VAL A 39 5.69 0.43 -0.60
N VAL A 40 5.03 -0.59 -1.17
CA VAL A 40 5.29 -1.99 -0.83
C VAL A 40 6.69 -2.43 -1.24
N VAL A 41 7.13 -2.05 -2.45
CA VAL A 41 8.48 -2.34 -2.95
C VAL A 41 9.53 -1.65 -2.09
N THR A 42 9.31 -0.38 -1.72
CA THR A 42 10.19 0.38 -0.83
C THR A 42 10.24 -0.25 0.55
N ALA A 43 9.09 -0.59 1.13
CA ALA A 43 9.00 -1.27 2.41
C ALA A 43 9.81 -2.57 2.40
N ARG A 44 9.62 -3.41 1.38
CA ARG A 44 10.36 -4.66 1.22
C ARG A 44 11.87 -4.44 1.09
N ASN A 45 12.31 -3.48 0.28
CA ASN A 45 13.74 -3.17 0.11
C ASN A 45 14.40 -2.70 1.42
N HIS A 46 13.65 -2.01 2.28
CA HIS A 46 14.11 -1.58 3.60
C HIS A 46 13.92 -2.63 4.71
N GLY A 47 13.38 -3.82 4.41
CA GLY A 47 13.05 -4.83 5.41
C GLY A 47 11.89 -4.44 6.34
N ILE A 48 11.07 -3.48 5.94
CA ILE A 48 9.90 -3.00 6.68
C ILE A 48 8.78 -4.01 6.51
N ALA A 49 8.24 -4.51 7.62
CA ALA A 49 7.26 -5.59 7.65
C ALA A 49 7.76 -6.91 7.01
N ASP A 50 9.09 -7.10 6.95
CA ASP A 50 9.70 -8.38 6.58
C ASP A 50 9.23 -9.48 7.56
N GLY A 51 8.76 -10.61 7.01
CA GLY A 51 8.11 -11.68 7.78
C GLY A 51 6.59 -11.57 7.97
N ARG A 52 5.93 -10.59 7.35
CA ARG A 52 4.45 -10.53 7.30
C ARG A 52 3.90 -11.12 6.01
N SER A 53 2.67 -11.64 6.09
CA SER A 53 1.99 -12.19 4.93
C SER A 53 1.76 -11.10 3.86
N PRO A 54 1.97 -11.40 2.57
CA PRO A 54 1.82 -10.42 1.48
C PRO A 54 0.42 -9.82 1.42
N ILE A 55 -0.61 -10.58 1.80
CA ILE A 55 -2.01 -10.11 1.92
C ILE A 55 -2.12 -8.98 2.95
N SER A 56 -1.51 -9.15 4.12
CA SER A 56 -1.54 -8.16 5.20
C SER A 56 -0.76 -6.91 4.83
N ILE A 57 0.39 -7.07 4.15
CA ILE A 57 1.19 -5.97 3.62
C ILE A 57 0.38 -5.20 2.57
N ALA A 58 -0.23 -5.88 1.62
CA ALA A 58 -1.06 -5.25 0.58
C ALA A 58 -2.21 -4.44 1.19
N GLY A 59 -3.00 -5.04 2.09
CA GLY A 59 -4.12 -4.32 2.72
C GLY A 59 -3.67 -3.10 3.54
N ALA A 60 -2.59 -3.23 4.32
CA ALA A 60 -2.07 -2.12 5.11
C ALA A 60 -1.45 -1.01 4.24
N ALA A 61 -0.79 -1.38 3.15
CA ALA A 61 -0.25 -0.42 2.18
C ALA A 61 -1.39 0.34 1.48
N ILE A 62 -2.50 -0.32 1.14
CA ILE A 62 -3.69 0.36 0.57
C ILE A 62 -4.25 1.34 1.57
N TYR A 63 -4.42 0.91 2.82
CA TYR A 63 -4.91 1.81 3.87
C TYR A 63 -3.99 3.02 4.00
N PHE A 64 -2.67 2.80 4.01
CA PHE A 64 -1.68 3.87 4.08
C PHE A 64 -1.75 4.84 2.89
N THR A 65 -1.66 4.35 1.64
CA THR A 65 -1.61 5.23 0.46
C THR A 65 -2.95 5.86 0.13
N SER A 66 -4.06 5.16 0.38
CA SER A 66 -5.40 5.72 0.21
C SER A 66 -5.60 6.96 1.09
N HIS A 67 -5.19 6.91 2.36
CA HIS A 67 -5.21 8.08 3.25
C HIS A 67 -4.25 9.18 2.78
N LEU A 68 -3.03 8.81 2.41
CA LEU A 68 -2.00 9.74 1.97
C LEU A 68 -2.45 10.58 0.75
N LEU A 69 -3.09 9.94 -0.23
CA LEU A 69 -3.58 10.59 -1.45
C LEU A 69 -4.98 11.23 -1.30
N GLY A 70 -5.57 11.19 -0.09
CA GLY A 70 -6.92 11.76 0.15
C GLY A 70 -8.07 10.92 -0.41
N GLN A 71 -7.83 9.63 -0.66
CA GLN A 71 -8.82 8.63 -1.07
C GLN A 71 -9.06 7.63 0.07
N ALA A 72 -9.06 8.09 1.33
CA ALA A 72 -9.14 7.27 2.52
C ALA A 72 -10.26 6.22 2.44
N LYS A 73 -9.90 4.95 2.61
CA LYS A 73 -10.84 3.83 2.67
C LYS A 73 -10.92 3.28 4.09
N PRO A 74 -12.13 2.94 4.56
CA PRO A 74 -12.29 2.35 5.89
C PRO A 74 -11.59 0.98 5.94
N THR A 75 -10.98 0.67 7.08
CA THR A 75 -10.31 -0.62 7.32
C THR A 75 -11.25 -1.79 7.07
N LYS A 76 -12.54 -1.65 7.40
CA LYS A 76 -13.55 -2.69 7.20
C LYS A 76 -13.66 -3.13 5.73
N ASP A 77 -13.72 -2.19 4.78
CA ASP A 77 -13.77 -2.51 3.35
C ASP A 77 -12.48 -3.17 2.88
N ILE A 78 -11.33 -2.67 3.34
CA ILE A 78 -10.02 -3.24 3.01
C ILE A 78 -9.92 -4.67 3.54
N CYS A 79 -10.38 -4.91 4.77
CA CYS A 79 -10.42 -6.23 5.39
C CYS A 79 -11.35 -7.18 4.63
N ASN A 80 -12.48 -6.67 4.14
CA ASN A 80 -13.44 -7.43 3.35
C ASN A 80 -12.84 -7.88 2.00
N VAL A 81 -12.09 -7.01 1.30
CA VAL A 81 -11.44 -7.39 0.03
C VAL A 81 -10.20 -8.23 0.24
N ALA A 82 -9.40 -7.94 1.28
CA ALA A 82 -8.16 -8.64 1.57
C ALA A 82 -8.38 -9.98 2.28
N GLY A 83 -9.55 -10.21 2.89
CA GLY A 83 -9.85 -11.43 3.64
C GLY A 83 -9.04 -11.56 4.93
N VAL A 84 -8.67 -10.44 5.57
CA VAL A 84 -7.91 -10.42 6.83
C VAL A 84 -8.64 -9.61 7.88
N SER A 85 -8.33 -9.86 9.16
CA SER A 85 -8.92 -9.10 10.27
C SER A 85 -8.35 -7.68 10.37
N GLU A 86 -9.15 -6.76 10.92
CA GLU A 86 -8.73 -5.36 11.15
C GLU A 86 -7.47 -5.28 12.01
N SER A 87 -7.34 -6.12 13.03
CA SER A 87 -6.14 -6.21 13.88
C SER A 87 -4.88 -6.50 13.07
N THR A 88 -4.98 -7.34 12.03
CA THR A 88 -3.87 -7.69 11.15
C THR A 88 -3.44 -6.49 10.31
N ILE A 89 -4.41 -5.77 9.73
CA ILE A 89 -4.14 -4.55 8.97
C ILE A 89 -3.52 -3.49 9.89
N LYS A 90 -4.12 -3.24 11.07
CA LYS A 90 -3.63 -2.27 12.06
C LYS A 90 -2.19 -2.58 12.50
N LEU A 91 -1.86 -3.86 12.70
CA LEU A 91 -0.52 -4.28 13.10
C LEU A 91 0.54 -3.94 12.03
N VAL A 92 0.28 -4.28 10.77
CA VAL A 92 1.22 -3.99 9.67
C VAL A 92 1.24 -2.49 9.37
N TYR A 93 0.08 -1.85 9.43
CA TYR A 93 -0.05 -0.40 9.25
C TYR A 93 0.80 0.38 10.25
N LYS A 94 0.82 -0.03 11.52
CA LYS A 94 1.66 0.61 12.55
C LYS A 94 3.15 0.57 12.18
N ILE A 95 3.61 -0.53 11.59
CA ILE A 95 5.00 -0.68 11.12
C ILE A 95 5.26 0.29 9.96
N LEU A 96 4.36 0.32 8.96
CA LEU A 96 4.46 1.24 7.82
C LEU A 96 4.39 2.71 8.28
N TRP A 97 3.56 3.01 9.28
CA TRP A 97 3.43 4.35 9.86
C TRP A 97 4.72 4.83 10.51
N GLN A 98 5.38 3.97 11.29
CA GLN A 98 6.63 4.31 11.95
C GLN A 98 7.69 4.70 10.92
N GLU A 99 7.73 3.98 9.80
CA GLU A 99 8.70 4.18 8.73
C GLU A 99 8.16 5.04 7.57
N ARG A 100 7.04 5.74 7.77
CA ARG A 100 6.33 6.50 6.71
C ARG A 100 7.20 7.53 6.00
N ASP A 101 8.19 8.08 6.71
CA ASP A 101 9.15 9.03 6.16
C ASP A 101 10.03 8.40 5.07
N LYS A 102 10.38 7.12 5.22
CA LYS A 102 11.16 6.35 4.23
C LYS A 102 10.30 5.86 3.07
N LEU A 103 9.03 5.57 3.34
CA LEU A 103 8.09 5.04 2.35
C LEU A 103 7.53 6.12 1.42
N VAL A 104 7.34 7.33 1.92
CA VAL A 104 6.73 8.44 1.16
C VAL A 104 7.82 9.25 0.48
N LYS A 105 7.81 9.24 -0.86
CA LYS A 105 8.75 10.04 -1.65
C LYS A 105 8.53 11.53 -1.43
N LYS A 106 9.64 12.26 -1.25
CA LYS A 106 9.63 13.72 -1.08
C LYS A 106 8.95 14.44 -2.24
N GLU A 107 9.10 13.91 -3.47
CA GLU A 107 8.41 14.39 -4.68
C GLU A 107 6.88 14.35 -4.55
N TRP A 108 6.31 13.33 -3.89
CA TRP A 108 4.86 13.25 -3.74
C TRP A 108 4.32 14.31 -2.79
N LEU A 109 5.12 14.68 -1.78
CA LEU A 109 4.79 15.76 -0.84
C LEU A 109 4.91 17.13 -1.51
N ASP A 110 6.01 17.35 -2.24
CA ASP A 110 6.29 18.60 -2.95
C ASP A 110 5.24 18.89 -4.03
N SER A 111 4.87 17.87 -4.81
CA SER A 111 3.79 17.96 -5.80
C SER A 111 2.38 18.08 -5.20
N GLY A 112 2.22 17.98 -3.87
CA GLY A 112 0.92 17.99 -3.20
C GLY A 112 0.07 16.73 -3.44
N LYS A 113 0.63 15.69 -4.06
CA LYS A 113 -0.04 14.41 -4.35
C LYS A 113 -0.28 13.61 -3.07
N ALA A 114 0.66 13.67 -2.14
CA ALA A 114 0.66 12.96 -0.86
C ALA A 114 0.67 13.94 0.31
N VAL A 115 -0.13 13.67 1.34
CA VAL A 115 -0.18 14.49 2.56
C VAL A 115 -0.01 13.60 3.78
N MET A 116 1.14 13.67 4.45
CA MET A 116 1.44 12.86 5.64
C MET A 116 0.45 13.11 6.79
N GLU A 117 -0.09 14.32 6.90
CA GLU A 117 -1.06 14.70 7.93
C GLU A 117 -2.41 13.96 7.80
N ARG A 118 -2.74 13.42 6.62
CA ARG A 118 -3.98 12.66 6.40
C ARG A 118 -3.93 11.24 6.96
N LEU A 119 -2.74 10.75 7.30
CA LEU A 119 -2.60 9.43 7.86
C LEU A 119 -3.25 9.44 9.26
N PRO A 120 -4.10 8.45 9.61
CA PRO A 120 -4.68 8.31 10.95
C PRO A 120 -3.67 7.77 11.95
N ASN A 121 -3.36 8.52 13.03
CA ASN A 121 -2.44 8.10 14.09
C ASN A 121 -2.60 6.60 14.36
N GLY A 122 -1.50 5.83 14.32
CA GLY A 122 -1.46 4.35 14.26
C GLY A 122 -2.27 3.55 15.29
N GLU A 123 -3.04 4.21 16.13
CA GLU A 123 -4.21 3.76 16.88
C GLU A 123 -5.48 4.10 16.08
N GLY A 124 -5.83 3.26 15.09
CA GLY A 124 -7.07 3.45 14.33
C GLY A 124 -8.28 3.58 15.27
N ARG A 125 -8.91 4.76 15.25
CA ARG A 125 -10.13 5.11 16.01
C ARG A 125 -11.22 4.05 15.92
#